data_AF-A0A1C0SXH5-F1
#
_entry.id   AF-A0A1C0SXH5-F1
#
_cell.length_a   1.000
_cell.length_b   1.000
_cell.length_c   1.000
_cell.angle_alpha   90.00
_cell.angle_beta   90.00
_cell.angle_gamma   90.00
#
_symmetry.space_group_name_H-M   'P 1'
#
loop_
_entity.id
_entity.type
_entity.pdbx_description
1 polymer ?
#
loop_
_entity_poly.entity_id
_entity_poly.type
_entity_poly.pdbx_seq_one_letter_code
_entity_poly.pdbx_strand_id
1 'polypeptide(L)'
;MPAKSEAIRNRKQRERQQKLRDADRKAKRPGRDDVARVALYWLVTRAIEKDQHEELEKFKERVVAMLAEQGFDNRQCESVLEDLIYKYRTGGSPFRRKPHLLYPDGADEGD
;
A
#
# COMPACT_ATOMS: atom_id res chain seq x y z
N MET A 1 37.46 -14.41 -13.28
CA MET A 1 36.23 -15.19 -13.58
C MET A 1 35.35 -14.34 -14.48
N PRO A 2 34.98 -14.76 -15.70
CA PRO A 2 34.13 -13.92 -16.55
C PRO A 2 32.76 -13.75 -15.88
N ALA A 3 32.29 -12.51 -15.79
CA ALA A 3 30.98 -12.21 -15.21
C ALA A 3 29.90 -13.01 -15.96
N LYS A 4 29.02 -13.71 -15.25
CA LYS A 4 27.86 -14.38 -15.85
C LYS A 4 27.12 -13.35 -16.72
N SER A 5 26.79 -13.72 -17.96
CA SER A 5 26.07 -12.83 -18.88
C SER A 5 24.85 -12.24 -18.18
N GLU A 6 24.63 -10.94 -18.38
CA GLU A 6 23.60 -10.17 -17.69
C GLU A 6 22.21 -10.82 -17.74
N ALA A 7 21.87 -11.45 -18.86
CA ALA A 7 20.66 -12.24 -19.04
C ALA A 7 20.49 -13.38 -18.02
N ILE A 8 21.58 -14.11 -17.70
CA ILE A 8 21.54 -15.20 -16.71
C ILE A 8 21.35 -14.65 -15.29
N ARG A 9 21.94 -13.48 -14.99
CA ARG A 9 21.77 -12.81 -13.68
C ARG A 9 20.32 -12.33 -13.52
N ASN A 10 19.78 -11.67 -14.54
CA ASN A 10 18.40 -11.15 -14.54
C ASN A 10 17.37 -12.29 -14.42
N ARG A 11 17.56 -13.41 -15.14
CA ARG A 11 16.69 -14.58 -15.04
C ARG A 11 16.68 -15.17 -13.61
N LYS A 12 17.86 -15.39 -13.03
CA LYS A 12 17.99 -15.91 -11.65
C LYS A 12 17.40 -14.96 -10.61
N GLN A 13 17.52 -13.65 -10.82
CA GLN A 13 16.91 -12.66 -9.94
C GLN A 13 15.38 -12.70 -10.01
N ARG A 14 14.82 -12.82 -11.22
CA ARG A 14 13.37 -12.98 -11.42
C ARG A 14 12.84 -14.25 -10.76
N GLU A 15 13.51 -15.39 -10.94
CA GLU A 15 13.15 -16.67 -10.31
C GLU A 15 13.17 -16.56 -8.77
N ARG A 16 14.20 -15.93 -8.20
CA ARG A 16 14.28 -15.70 -6.75
C ARG A 16 13.15 -14.83 -6.23
N GLN A 17 12.88 -13.71 -6.92
CA GLN A 17 11.79 -12.83 -6.51
C GLN A 17 10.42 -13.50 -6.64
N GLN A 18 10.23 -14.36 -7.66
CA GLN A 18 8.99 -15.10 -7.83
C GLN A 18 8.76 -16.08 -6.68
N LYS A 19 9.78 -16.87 -6.31
CA LYS A 19 9.70 -17.78 -5.16
C LYS A 19 9.37 -17.05 -3.85
N LEU A 20 9.93 -15.87 -3.64
CA LEU A 20 9.60 -15.03 -2.48
C LEU A 20 8.14 -14.58 -2.51
N ARG A 21 7.65 -14.10 -3.66
CA ARG A 21 6.24 -13.70 -3.82
C ARG A 21 5.28 -14.86 -3.59
N ASP A 22 5.60 -16.05 -4.07
CA ASP A 22 4.75 -17.23 -3.91
C ASP A 22 4.73 -17.71 -2.46
N ALA A 23 5.87 -17.68 -1.78
CA ALA A 23 5.96 -17.99 -0.35
C ALA A 23 5.17 -16.99 0.50
N ASP A 24 5.32 -15.68 0.24
CA ASP A 24 4.57 -14.63 0.93
C ASP A 24 3.05 -14.77 0.66
N ARG A 25 2.65 -15.12 -0.57
CA ARG A 25 1.25 -15.38 -0.94
C ARG A 25 0.69 -16.58 -0.18
N LYS A 26 1.41 -17.70 -0.14
CA LYS A 26 1.02 -18.90 0.61
C LYS A 26 0.90 -18.62 2.12
N ALA A 27 1.81 -17.81 2.65
CA ALA A 27 1.78 -17.37 4.04
C ALA A 27 0.71 -16.30 4.31
N LYS A 28 -0.04 -15.82 3.29
CA LYS A 28 -1.01 -14.72 3.37
C LYS A 28 -0.40 -13.47 4.04
N ARG A 29 0.89 -13.24 3.80
CA ARG A 29 1.64 -12.17 4.46
C ARG A 29 1.22 -10.81 3.90
N PRO A 30 0.83 -9.83 4.74
CA PRO A 30 0.55 -8.48 4.26
C PRO A 30 1.84 -7.79 3.80
N GLY A 31 1.74 -7.03 2.72
CA GLY A 31 2.79 -6.11 2.31
C GLY A 31 2.87 -4.88 3.21
N ARG A 32 3.97 -4.13 3.11
CA ARG A 32 4.13 -2.84 3.82
C ARG A 32 2.99 -1.87 3.50
N ASP A 33 2.62 -1.81 2.22
CA ASP A 33 1.53 -0.97 1.74
C ASP A 33 0.14 -1.44 2.24
N ASP A 34 -0.06 -2.73 2.48
CA ASP A 34 -1.31 -3.22 3.08
C ASP A 34 -1.45 -2.71 4.51
N VAL A 35 -0.36 -2.79 5.28
CA VAL A 35 -0.31 -2.27 6.66
C VAL A 35 -0.49 -0.75 6.68
N ALA A 36 0.21 -0.03 5.80
CA ALA A 36 0.12 1.43 5.72
C ALA A 36 -1.31 1.88 5.39
N ARG A 37 -1.97 1.24 4.42
CA ARG A 37 -3.36 1.59 4.06
C ARG A 37 -4.35 1.31 5.19
N VAL A 38 -4.20 0.19 5.90
CA VAL A 38 -5.05 -0.13 7.07
C VAL A 38 -4.81 0.85 8.21
N ALA A 39 -3.55 1.16 8.52
CA ALA A 39 -3.21 2.09 9.58
C ALA A 39 -3.74 3.50 9.30
N LEU A 40 -3.60 3.98 8.06
CA LEU A 40 -4.10 5.30 7.65
C LEU A 40 -5.63 5.37 7.72
N TYR A 41 -6.32 4.36 7.19
CA TYR A 41 -7.77 4.27 7.30
C TYR A 41 -8.23 4.34 8.76
N TRP A 42 -7.66 3.50 9.63
CA TRP A 42 -8.03 3.47 11.04
C TRP A 42 -7.76 4.80 11.75
N LEU A 43 -6.63 5.45 11.47
CA LEU A 43 -6.30 6.75 12.07
C LEU A 43 -7.32 7.81 11.68
N VAL A 44 -7.64 7.90 10.39
CA VAL A 44 -8.61 8.89 9.87
C VAL A 44 -10.01 8.61 10.42
N THR A 45 -10.51 7.38 10.34
CA THR A 45 -11.86 7.06 10.82
C THR A 45 -11.97 7.27 12.32
N ARG A 46 -10.94 6.89 13.10
CA ARG A 46 -10.91 7.12 14.55
C ARG A 46 -10.95 8.60 14.89
N ALA A 47 -10.17 9.44 14.20
CA ALA A 47 -10.16 10.87 14.45
C ALA A 47 -11.55 11.49 14.18
N ILE A 48 -12.20 11.07 13.09
CA ILE A 48 -13.58 11.49 12.77
C ILE A 48 -14.58 11.02 13.83
N GLU A 49 -14.52 9.74 14.24
CA GLU A 49 -15.41 9.17 15.26
C GLU A 49 -15.26 9.84 16.64
N LYS A 50 -14.09 10.41 16.92
CA LYS A 50 -13.77 11.08 18.18
C LYS A 50 -13.89 12.60 18.11
N ASP A 51 -14.36 13.15 16.98
CA ASP A 51 -14.46 14.60 16.76
C ASP A 51 -13.10 15.34 16.90
N GLN A 52 -12.00 14.63 16.63
CA GLN A 52 -10.62 15.11 16.77
C GLN A 52 -10.17 15.83 15.49
N HIS A 53 -10.92 16.88 15.11
CA HIS A 53 -10.67 17.61 13.88
C HIS A 53 -9.31 18.33 13.86
N GLU A 54 -8.89 18.89 14.99
CA GLU A 54 -7.60 19.60 15.08
C GLU A 54 -6.42 18.64 14.94
N GLU A 55 -6.48 17.47 15.57
CA GLU A 55 -5.45 16.43 15.42
C GLU A 55 -5.40 15.88 13.99
N LEU A 56 -6.55 15.76 13.32
CA LEU A 56 -6.61 15.31 11.93
C LEU A 56 -5.95 16.33 10.98
N GLU A 57 -6.15 17.63 11.19
CA GLU A 57 -5.48 18.67 10.40
C GLU A 57 -3.97 18.70 10.66
N LYS A 58 -3.51 18.62 11.92
CA LYS A 58 -2.07 18.50 12.24
C LYS A 58 -1.43 17.27 11.58
N PHE A 59 -2.16 16.16 11.57
CA PHE A 59 -1.74 14.96 10.87
C PHE A 59 -1.59 15.20 9.36
N LYS A 60 -2.57 15.86 8.71
CA LYS A 60 -2.51 16.22 7.29
C LYS A 60 -1.29 17.08 6.97
N GLU A 61 -1.10 18.17 7.72
CA GLU A 61 0.04 19.07 7.54
C GLU A 61 1.37 18.32 7.64
N ARG A 62 1.50 17.43 8.63
CA ARG A 62 2.73 16.67 8.82
C ARG A 62 3.01 15.71 7.68
N VAL A 63 1.98 15.00 7.19
CA VAL A 63 2.12 14.07 6.05
C VAL A 63 2.51 14.83 4.79
N VAL A 64 1.87 15.97 4.51
CA VAL A 64 2.21 16.81 3.35
C VAL A 64 3.65 17.31 3.44
N ALA A 65 4.07 17.81 4.60
CA ALA A 65 5.46 18.24 4.81
C ALA A 65 6.46 17.10 4.56
N MET A 66 6.20 15.89 5.06
CA MET A 66 7.09 14.74 4.85
C MET A 66 7.13 14.26 3.39
N LEU A 67 6.06 14.45 2.63
CA LEU A 67 6.07 14.19 1.19
C LEU A 67 6.82 15.29 0.43
N ALA A 68 6.65 16.55 0.82
CA ALA A 68 7.39 17.65 0.23
C ALA A 68 8.91 17.55 0.46
N GLU A 69 9.34 17.07 1.63
CA GLU A 69 10.73 16.74 1.94
C GLU A 69 11.34 15.70 0.97
N GLN A 70 10.50 14.86 0.34
CA GLN A 70 10.92 13.89 -0.69
C GLN A 70 10.95 14.48 -2.10
N GLY A 71 10.52 15.73 -2.28
CA GLY A 71 10.46 16.43 -3.56
C GLY A 71 9.10 16.38 -4.26
N PHE A 72 8.03 15.95 -3.57
CA PHE A 72 6.67 16.04 -4.12
C PHE A 72 6.12 17.48 -4.01
N ASP A 73 5.23 17.85 -4.93
CA ASP A 73 4.55 19.15 -4.89
C ASP A 73 3.54 19.22 -3.73
N ASN A 74 3.64 20.27 -2.91
CA ASN A 74 2.79 20.45 -1.73
C ASN A 74 1.29 20.40 -2.04
N ARG A 75 0.85 21.10 -3.10
CA ARG A 75 -0.58 21.19 -3.44
C ARG A 75 -1.11 19.85 -3.94
N GLN A 76 -0.29 19.13 -4.71
CA GLN A 76 -0.64 17.79 -5.15
C GLN A 76 -0.72 16.81 -3.98
N CYS A 77 0.20 16.90 -3.01
CA CYS A 77 0.14 16.08 -1.80
C CYS A 77 -1.12 16.35 -0.98
N GLU A 78 -1.46 17.62 -0.78
CA GLU A 78 -2.66 18.04 -0.05
C GLU A 78 -3.92 17.53 -0.74
N SER A 79 -4.08 17.78 -2.04
CA SER A 79 -5.24 17.32 -2.81
C SER A 79 -5.43 15.80 -2.76
N VAL A 80 -4.35 15.02 -2.93
CA VAL A 80 -4.43 13.55 -2.87
C VAL A 80 -4.81 13.06 -1.47
N LEU A 81 -4.29 13.70 -0.42
CA LEU A 81 -4.60 13.33 0.95
C LEU A 81 -6.03 13.68 1.33
N GLU A 82 -6.53 14.84 0.92
CA GLU A 82 -7.92 15.27 1.14
C GLU A 82 -8.91 14.35 0.44
N ASP A 83 -8.68 14.01 -0.83
CA ASP A 83 -9.49 13.05 -1.57
C ASP A 83 -9.55 11.68 -0.86
N LEU A 84 -8.43 11.26 -0.26
CA LEU A 84 -8.36 10.00 0.47
C LEU A 84 -9.14 10.06 1.79
N ILE A 85 -9.00 11.14 2.55
CA ILE A 85 -9.75 11.36 3.79
C ILE A 85 -11.25 11.43 3.50
N TYR A 86 -11.65 12.13 2.43
CA TYR A 86 -13.04 12.20 2.00
C TYR A 86 -13.60 10.81 1.72
N LYS A 87 -12.89 9.98 0.95
CA LYS A 87 -13.29 8.59 0.68
C LYS A 87 -13.46 7.76 1.95
N TYR A 88 -12.60 7.94 2.94
CA TYR A 88 -12.67 7.22 4.21
C TYR A 88 -13.83 7.68 5.10
N ARG A 89 -14.27 8.93 4.95
CA ARG A 89 -15.45 9.46 5.65
C ARG A 89 -16.76 8.94 5.06
N THR A 90 -16.86 8.85 3.73
CA THR A 90 -18.14 8.62 3.04
C THR A 90 -18.35 7.18 2.57
N GLY A 91 -17.30 6.36 2.52
CA GLY A 91 -17.34 5.00 1.99
C GLY A 91 -17.35 3.92 3.07
N GLY A 92 -17.88 2.75 2.73
CA GLY A 92 -17.54 1.51 3.45
C GLY A 92 -16.05 1.17 3.31
N SER A 93 -15.64 0.01 3.84
CA SER A 93 -14.24 -0.43 3.81
C SER A 93 -13.58 -0.21 2.43
N PRO A 94 -12.51 0.59 2.32
CA PRO A 94 -11.88 0.94 1.05
C PRO A 94 -11.00 -0.20 0.49
N PHE A 95 -10.88 -1.29 1.24
CA PHE A 95 -9.96 -2.38 0.91
C PHE A 95 -10.57 -3.33 -0.11
N ARG A 96 -10.03 -3.28 -1.34
CA ARG A 96 -10.32 -4.30 -2.34
C ARG A 96 -9.77 -5.65 -1.88
N ARG A 97 -10.64 -6.66 -1.84
CA ARG A 97 -10.25 -8.04 -1.51
C ARG A 97 -9.21 -8.54 -2.53
N LYS A 98 -8.16 -9.20 -2.04
CA LYS A 98 -7.11 -9.75 -2.89
C LYS A 98 -7.50 -11.16 -3.36
N PRO A 99 -7.49 -11.47 -4.67
CA PRO A 99 -7.92 -12.77 -5.19
C PRO A 99 -7.20 -13.96 -4.55
N HIS A 100 -5.90 -13.87 -4.33
CA HIS A 100 -5.12 -14.94 -3.68
C HIS A 100 -5.45 -15.17 -2.20
N LEU A 101 -6.17 -14.24 -1.55
CA LEU A 101 -6.70 -14.44 -0.21
C LEU A 101 -8.08 -15.13 -0.25
N LEU A 102 -8.77 -15.07 -1.38
CA LEU A 102 -10.08 -15.70 -1.61
C LEU A 102 -9.95 -17.12 -2.15
N TYR A 103 -8.98 -17.34 -3.04
CA TYR A 103 -8.71 -18.61 -3.71
C TYR A 103 -7.28 -19.07 -3.39
N PRO A 104 -7.03 -19.61 -2.19
CA PRO A 104 -5.69 -19.97 -1.72
C PRO A 104 -5.07 -21.16 -2.49
N ASP A 105 -5.89 -22.03 -3.08
CA ASP A 105 -5.46 -23.28 -3.74
C ASP A 105 -5.55 -23.27 -5.27
N GLY A 106 -5.86 -22.11 -5.88
CA GLY A 106 -5.85 -21.94 -7.33
C GLY A 106 -7.06 -21.20 -7.86
N ALA A 107 -6.81 -20.05 -8.49
CA ALA A 107 -7.36 -19.82 -9.82
C ALA A 107 -6.23 -20.16 -10.79
N ASP A 108 -5.91 -21.45 -10.90
CA ASP A 108 -5.33 -22.00 -12.12
C ASP A 108 -6.54 -22.50 -12.92
N GLU A 109 -7.24 -21.59 -13.59
CA GLU A 109 -8.12 -21.85 -14.74
C GLU A 109 -8.71 -20.51 -15.25
N GLY A 110 -8.32 -20.13 -16.47
CA GLY A 110 -8.84 -18.99 -17.27
C GLY A 110 -7.92 -17.76 -17.26
N ASP A 111 -7.21 -17.39 -18.33
CA ASP A 111 -7.41 -17.54 -19.78
C ASP A 111 -6.04 -17.67 -20.49
#